data_AF-A0A7K0E3L5-F1
#
_entry.id   AF-A0A7K0E3L5-F1
#
_cell.length_a   1.000
_cell.length_b   1.000
_cell.length_c   1.000
_cell.angle_alpha   90.00
_cell.angle_beta   90.00
_cell.angle_gamma   90.00
#
_symmetry.space_group_name_H-M   'P 1'
#
loop_
_entity.id
_entity.type
_entity.pdbx_description
1 polymer ?
#
loop_
_entity_poly.entity_id
_entity_poly.type
_entity_poly.pdbx_seq_one_letter_code
_entity_poly.pdbx_strand_id
1 'polypeptide(L)'
;MTNFKGQITLLFLILITAVQAQDSIAYNSDEEISVKKHTVMEKFESDYVLPVAERKRMKIERREVIAHRKSILDTLNISDRRRERLFRELNKNPFSEKVNKQFAEIEFEDEDQDMVNNK
;
A
#
# COMPACT_ATOMS: atom_id res chain seq x y z
N MET A 1 46.31 -39.60 -49.14
CA MET A 1 46.07 -38.14 -49.11
C MET A 1 44.80 -37.92 -48.31
N THR A 2 44.93 -37.54 -47.04
CA THR A 2 43.79 -37.33 -46.15
C THR A 2 43.09 -36.03 -46.49
N ASN A 3 41.75 -36.03 -46.52
CA ASN A 3 40.92 -34.89 -46.90
C ASN A 3 40.93 -33.84 -45.78
N PHE A 4 42.03 -33.07 -45.71
CA PHE A 4 42.31 -32.07 -44.68
C PHE A 4 41.19 -31.02 -44.56
N LYS A 5 40.58 -30.65 -45.69
CA LYS A 5 39.45 -29.71 -45.74
C LYS A 5 38.19 -30.26 -45.05
N GLY A 6 37.90 -31.56 -45.20
CA GLY A 6 36.74 -32.21 -44.58
C GLY A 6 36.88 -32.37 -43.06
N GLN A 7 38.11 -32.59 -42.58
CA GLN A 7 38.40 -32.67 -41.14
C GLN A 7 38.28 -31.30 -40.46
N ILE A 8 38.68 -30.22 -41.13
CA ILE A 8 38.52 -28.85 -40.61
C ILE A 8 37.03 -28.48 -40.53
N THR A 9 36.22 -28.81 -41.54
CA THR A 9 34.78 -28.53 -41.50
C THR A 9 34.06 -29.32 -40.40
N LEU A 10 34.48 -30.56 -40.15
CA LEU A 10 33.90 -31.38 -39.08
C LEU A 10 34.25 -30.82 -37.69
N LEU A 11 35.50 -30.40 -37.49
CA LEU A 11 35.95 -29.76 -36.23
C LEU A 11 35.21 -28.45 -35.97
N PHE A 12 34.95 -27.66 -37.01
CA PHE A 12 34.20 -26.41 -36.89
C PHE A 12 32.74 -26.65 -36.46
N LEU A 13 32.12 -27.73 -36.98
CA LEU A 13 30.74 -28.09 -36.65
C LEU A 13 30.61 -28.56 -35.18
N ILE A 14 31.60 -29.29 -34.67
CA ILE A 14 31.64 -29.75 -33.27
C ILE A 14 31.85 -28.56 -32.31
N LEU A 15 32.69 -27.60 -32.69
CA LEU A 15 32.92 -26.38 -31.91
C LEU A 15 31.66 -25.51 -31.75
N ILE A 16 30.83 -25.39 -32.79
CA ILE A 16 29.57 -24.63 -32.74
C ILE A 16 28.58 -25.27 -31.75
N THR A 17 28.50 -26.61 -31.71
CA THR A 17 27.59 -27.31 -30.78
C THR A 17 28.04 -27.22 -29.32
N ALA A 18 29.33 -27.11 -29.05
CA ALA A 18 29.85 -26.98 -27.69
C ALA A 18 29.55 -25.61 -27.07
N VAL A 19 29.51 -24.55 -27.88
CA VAL A 19 29.20 -23.18 -27.40
C VAL A 19 27.73 -23.07 -26.95
N GLN A 20 26.79 -23.73 -27.63
CA GLN A 20 25.38 -23.69 -27.23
C GLN A 20 25.03 -24.53 -25.98
N ALA A 21 25.93 -25.40 -25.52
CA ALA A 21 25.73 -26.23 -24.33
C ALA A 21 26.14 -25.54 -23.02
N GLN A 22 26.84 -24.40 -23.08
CA GLN A 22 27.34 -23.70 -21.88
C GLN A 22 26.35 -22.69 -21.28
N ASP A 23 25.20 -22.44 -21.92
CA ASP A 23 24.23 -21.45 -21.45
C ASP A 23 23.28 -21.96 -20.33
N SER A 24 23.33 -23.25 -19.96
CA SER A 24 22.38 -23.82 -18.99
C SER A 24 22.91 -23.97 -17.55
N ILE A 25 24.09 -23.41 -17.23
CA ILE A 25 24.60 -23.37 -15.86
C ILE A 25 24.74 -21.92 -15.40
N ALA A 26 23.70 -21.13 -15.63
CA ALA A 26 23.39 -20.02 -14.75
C ALA A 26 22.87 -20.64 -13.45
N TYR A 27 23.76 -20.91 -12.49
CA TYR A 27 23.34 -21.00 -11.10
C TYR A 27 22.61 -19.69 -10.80
N ASN A 28 21.28 -19.74 -10.72
CA ASN A 28 20.46 -18.68 -10.16
C ASN A 28 20.78 -18.60 -8.66
N SER A 29 21.98 -18.13 -8.30
CA SER A 29 22.40 -17.91 -6.91
C SER A 29 21.91 -16.58 -6.36
N ASP A 30 21.10 -15.84 -7.13
CA ASP A 30 20.43 -14.61 -6.71
C ASP A 30 18.98 -14.90 -6.27
N GLU A 31 18.72 -16.06 -5.66
CA GLU A 31 17.57 -16.12 -4.74
C GLU A 31 17.88 -15.18 -3.58
N GLU A 32 17.43 -13.94 -3.73
CA GLU A 32 17.49 -12.89 -2.72
C GLU A 32 17.00 -13.46 -1.39
N ILE A 33 17.93 -13.77 -0.48
CA ILE A 33 17.64 -14.37 0.82
C ILE A 33 16.76 -13.38 1.60
N SER A 34 15.45 -13.51 1.46
CA SER A 34 14.49 -12.61 2.10
C SER A 34 14.28 -13.05 3.55
N VAL A 35 14.95 -12.34 4.48
CA VAL A 35 14.76 -12.59 5.91
C VAL A 35 13.44 -11.98 6.37
N LYS A 36 12.43 -12.83 6.62
CA LYS A 36 11.16 -12.41 7.20
C LYS A 36 11.32 -12.19 8.71
N LYS A 37 11.13 -10.95 9.15
CA LYS A 37 11.10 -10.60 10.57
C LYS A 37 9.74 -11.00 11.16
N HIS A 38 9.76 -11.73 12.27
CA HIS A 38 8.58 -12.11 13.04
C HIS A 38 8.64 -11.46 14.41
N THR A 39 7.49 -11.01 14.93
CA THR A 39 7.40 -10.57 16.33
C THR A 39 7.42 -11.78 17.27
N VAL A 40 7.78 -11.58 18.54
CA VAL A 40 7.77 -12.66 19.56
C VAL A 40 6.38 -13.31 19.62
N MET A 41 5.32 -12.51 19.62
CA MET A 41 3.94 -13.00 19.69
C MET A 41 3.54 -13.81 18.46
N GLU A 42 3.95 -13.41 17.26
CA GLU A 42 3.73 -14.20 16.03
C GLU A 42 4.43 -15.56 16.06
N LYS A 43 5.54 -15.69 16.79
CA LYS A 43 6.30 -16.95 16.90
C LYS A 43 5.65 -17.93 17.88
N PHE A 44 5.04 -17.44 18.95
CA PHE A 44 4.56 -18.28 20.06
C PHE A 44 3.02 -18.38 20.14
N GLU A 45 2.29 -17.41 19.58
CA GLU A 45 0.83 -17.28 19.68
C GLU A 45 0.25 -16.72 18.36
N SER A 46 0.54 -17.38 17.23
CA SER A 46 0.15 -16.91 15.90
C SER A 46 -1.35 -16.71 15.72
N ASP A 47 -2.16 -17.55 16.36
CA ASP A 47 -3.61 -17.57 16.22
C ASP A 47 -4.28 -16.33 16.83
N TYR A 48 -3.59 -15.66 17.74
CA TYR A 48 -4.03 -14.40 18.36
C TYR A 48 -3.54 -13.16 17.60
N VAL A 49 -2.66 -13.33 16.60
CA VAL A 49 -2.11 -12.22 15.83
C VAL A 49 -2.78 -12.13 14.46
N LEU A 50 -3.34 -10.96 14.17
CA LEU A 50 -3.92 -10.68 12.86
C LEU A 50 -2.88 -10.84 11.73
N PRO A 51 -3.23 -11.51 10.62
CA PRO A 51 -2.35 -11.68 9.47
C PRO A 51 -1.78 -10.34 8.97
N VAL A 52 -0.57 -10.38 8.42
CA VAL A 52 0.12 -9.18 7.88
C VAL A 52 -0.75 -8.44 6.85
N ALA A 53 -1.40 -9.18 5.95
CA ALA A 53 -2.26 -8.61 4.92
C ALA A 53 -3.45 -7.85 5.52
N GLU A 54 -4.07 -8.42 6.56
CA GLU A 54 -5.18 -7.79 7.26
C GLU A 54 -4.74 -6.51 7.98
N ARG A 55 -3.62 -6.57 8.71
CA ARG A 55 -3.06 -5.38 9.38
C ARG A 55 -2.72 -4.27 8.39
N LYS A 56 -2.25 -4.61 7.18
CA LYS A 56 -2.02 -3.63 6.11
C LYS A 56 -3.34 -3.03 5.64
N ARG A 57 -4.37 -3.85 5.40
CA ARG A 57 -5.71 -3.39 5.00
C ARG A 57 -6.30 -2.42 6.02
N MET A 58 -6.31 -2.79 7.30
CA MET A 58 -6.81 -1.92 8.38
C MET A 58 -6.07 -0.58 8.48
N LYS A 59 -4.75 -0.57 8.21
CA LYS A 59 -3.98 0.69 8.17
C LYS A 59 -4.36 1.57 6.99
N ILE A 60 -4.68 0.99 5.84
CA ILE A 60 -5.14 1.71 4.65
C ILE A 60 -6.53 2.29 4.92
N GLU A 61 -7.47 1.46 5.35
CA GLU A 61 -8.84 1.87 5.71
C GLU A 61 -8.82 3.03 6.73
N ARG A 62 -7.97 2.94 7.76
CA ARG A 62 -7.79 4.02 8.74
C ARG A 62 -7.36 5.33 8.09
N ARG A 63 -6.44 5.31 7.12
CA ARG A 63 -5.99 6.52 6.41
C ARG A 63 -7.09 7.10 5.55
N GLU A 64 -7.83 6.25 4.84
CA GLU A 64 -8.94 6.66 3.97
C GLU A 64 -10.05 7.33 4.79
N VAL A 65 -10.43 6.76 5.93
CA VAL A 65 -11.41 7.36 6.84
C VAL A 65 -10.94 8.72 7.36
N ILE A 66 -9.66 8.84 7.74
CA ILE A 66 -9.11 10.13 8.19
C ILE A 66 -9.15 11.14 7.04
N ALA A 67 -8.73 10.76 5.84
CA ALA A 67 -8.71 11.65 4.68
C ALA A 67 -10.12 12.15 4.32
N HIS A 68 -11.10 11.23 4.29
CA HIS A 68 -12.50 11.55 4.04
C HIS A 68 -13.09 12.47 5.10
N ARG A 69 -12.82 12.21 6.38
CA ARG A 69 -13.27 13.10 7.47
C ARG A 69 -12.62 14.48 7.40
N LYS A 70 -11.37 14.56 6.94
CA LYS A 70 -10.70 15.86 6.73
C LYS A 70 -11.36 16.65 5.60
N SER A 71 -11.64 16.01 4.47
CA SER A 71 -12.31 16.69 3.35
C SER A 71 -13.69 17.22 3.74
N ILE A 72 -14.45 16.48 4.56
CA ILE A 72 -15.74 16.97 5.10
C ILE A 72 -15.53 18.24 5.93
N LEU A 73 -14.57 18.23 6.86
CA LEU A 73 -14.30 19.40 7.71
C LEU A 73 -13.81 20.61 6.91
N ASP A 74 -13.12 20.40 5.80
CA ASP A 74 -12.67 21.47 4.92
C ASP A 74 -13.83 22.17 4.21
N THR A 75 -14.83 21.41 3.79
CA THR A 75 -16.03 21.93 3.12
C THR A 75 -17.05 22.56 4.06
N LEU A 76 -16.90 22.35 5.36
CA LEU A 76 -17.93 22.69 6.33
C LEU A 76 -17.85 24.16 6.75
N ASN A 77 -19.01 24.83 6.84
CA ASN A 77 -19.10 26.21 7.31
C ASN A 77 -18.99 26.29 8.84
N ILE A 78 -17.78 26.07 9.37
CA ILE A 78 -17.45 26.23 10.79
C ILE A 78 -16.29 27.20 10.98
N SER A 79 -16.26 27.84 12.14
CA SER A 79 -15.13 28.67 12.55
C SER A 79 -13.80 27.92 12.48
N ASP A 80 -12.74 28.61 12.06
CA ASP A 80 -11.39 28.05 11.91
C ASP A 80 -10.89 27.41 13.22
N ARG A 81 -11.20 28.03 14.36
CA ARG A 81 -10.85 27.50 15.68
C ARG A 81 -11.50 26.13 15.94
N ARG A 82 -12.77 25.95 15.54
CA ARG A 82 -13.47 24.66 15.68
C ARG A 82 -12.89 23.63 14.72
N ARG A 83 -12.61 24.02 13.47
CA ARG A 83 -11.99 23.17 12.45
C ARG A 83 -10.63 22.62 12.91
N GLU A 84 -9.75 23.50 13.37
CA GLU A 84 -8.41 23.14 13.86
C GLU A 84 -8.47 22.21 15.08
N ARG A 85 -9.41 22.45 16.00
CA ARG A 85 -9.64 21.55 17.14
C ARG A 85 -10.05 20.16 16.67
N LEU A 86 -10.97 20.06 15.70
CA LEU A 86 -11.43 18.79 15.14
C LEU A 86 -10.32 18.05 14.41
N PHE A 87 -9.45 18.76 13.68
CA PHE A 87 -8.28 18.14 13.05
C PHE A 87 -7.30 17.53 14.05
N ARG A 88 -7.02 18.23 15.16
CA ARG A 88 -6.15 17.69 16.22
C ARG A 88 -6.71 16.41 16.82
N GLU A 89 -8.01 16.41 17.12
CA GLU A 89 -8.69 15.22 17.68
C GLU A 89 -8.72 14.07 16.67
N LEU A 90 -9.03 14.36 15.40
CA LEU A 90 -9.05 13.37 14.32
C LEU A 90 -7.66 12.74 14.09
N ASN A 91 -6.58 13.53 14.16
CA ASN A 91 -5.21 13.05 14.04
C ASN A 91 -4.80 12.19 15.25
N LYS A 92 -5.31 12.48 16.45
CA LYS A 92 -5.01 11.72 17.67
C LYS A 92 -5.77 10.39 17.71
N ASN A 93 -7.09 10.43 17.57
CA ASN A 93 -7.92 9.24 17.52
C ASN A 93 -9.16 9.48 16.63
N PRO A 94 -9.14 9.00 15.37
CA PRO A 94 -10.21 9.25 14.42
C PRO A 94 -11.51 8.54 14.78
N PHE A 95 -11.48 7.50 15.61
CA PHE A 95 -12.66 6.71 16.00
C PHE A 95 -13.08 6.97 17.45
N SER A 96 -12.60 8.05 18.06
CA SER A 96 -13.03 8.39 19.41
C SER A 96 -14.51 8.77 19.44
N GLU A 97 -15.20 8.40 20.51
CA GLU A 97 -16.60 8.76 20.73
C GLU A 97 -16.81 10.27 20.68
N LYS A 98 -15.86 11.05 21.20
CA LYS A 98 -15.87 12.51 21.14
C LYS A 98 -15.88 13.02 19.70
N VAL A 99 -14.99 12.50 18.84
CA VAL A 99 -14.95 12.89 17.42
C VAL A 99 -16.24 12.50 16.72
N ASN A 100 -16.74 11.28 16.94
CA ASN A 100 -17.99 10.84 16.32
C ASN A 100 -19.19 11.70 16.76
N LYS A 101 -19.28 12.03 18.05
CA LYS A 101 -20.29 12.94 18.58
C LYS A 101 -20.20 14.32 17.94
N GLN A 102 -18.99 14.87 17.81
CA GLN A 102 -18.78 16.16 17.16
C GLN A 102 -19.18 16.15 15.69
N PHE A 103 -18.92 15.07 14.94
CA PHE A 103 -19.39 14.94 13.56
C PHE A 103 -20.90 14.81 13.46
N ALA A 104 -21.57 14.18 14.43
CA ALA A 104 -23.02 14.05 14.47
C ALA A 104 -23.74 15.35 14.89
N GLU A 105 -23.11 16.16 15.75
CA GLU A 105 -23.62 17.47 16.20
C GLU A 105 -23.43 18.60 15.18
N ILE A 106 -22.74 18.34 14.07
CA ILE A 106 -22.63 19.35 13.02
C ILE A 106 -23.94 19.35 12.24
N GLU A 107 -24.82 20.27 12.61
CA GLU A 107 -25.97 20.64 11.81
C GLU A 107 -25.49 21.40 10.57
N PHE A 108 -26.01 21.02 9.40
CA PHE A 108 -25.88 21.84 8.20
C PHE A 108 -26.86 22.99 8.38
N GLU A 109 -26.36 24.23 8.49
CA GLU A 109 -27.22 25.40 8.35
C GLU A 109 -27.73 25.39 6.90
N ASP A 110 -28.97 24.93 6.70
CA ASP A 110 -29.67 25.03 5.43
C ASP A 110 -29.79 26.52 5.10
N GLU A 111 -29.15 26.95 4.02
CA GLU A 111 -29.15 28.33 3.53
C GLU A 111 -30.59 28.88 3.46
N ASP A 112 -30.86 29.82 4.36
CA ASP A 112 -32.00 30.69 4.56
C ASP A 112 -33.14 30.68 3.51
N GLN A 113 -34.34 30.39 4.02
CA GLN A 113 -35.65 30.75 3.46
C GLN A 113 -35.92 32.29 3.46
N ASP A 114 -34.92 33.12 3.15
CA ASP A 114 -35.04 34.59 3.19
C ASP A 114 -35.48 35.23 1.87
N MET A 115 -36.02 34.44 0.93
CA MET A 115 -36.57 34.95 -0.34
C MET A 115 -38.06 35.36 -0.29
N VAL A 116 -38.71 35.48 0.89
CA VAL A 116 -40.17 35.74 0.97
C VAL A 116 -40.58 37.18 1.33
N ASN A 117 -39.66 38.08 1.70
CA ASN A 117 -40.03 39.46 2.04
C ASN A 117 -39.32 40.53 1.19
N ASN A 118 -39.57 40.55 -0.12
CA ASN A 118 -39.62 41.81 -0.88
C ASN A 118 -40.17 41.62 -2.31
N LYS A 119 -41.50 41.73 -2.48
CA LYS A 119 -42.12 42.57 -3.51
C LYS A 119 -43.64 42.68 -3.34
#